data_AF-A0A524D7S5-F1
#
_entry.id   AF-A0A524D7S5-F1
#
_cell.length_a   1.000
_cell.length_b   1.000
_cell.length_c   1.000
_cell.angle_alpha   90.00
_cell.angle_beta   90.00
_cell.angle_gamma   90.00
#
_symmetry.space_group_name_H-M   'P 1'
#
loop_
_entity.id
_entity.type
_entity.pdbx_description
1 polymer ?
#
loop_
_entity_poly.entity_id
_entity_poly.type
_entity_poly.pdbx_seq_one_letter_code
_entity_poly.pdbx_strand_id
1 'polypeptide(L)'
;MTESSPVYVPPVQLESFTEFKKVARDAAVVVFSPEYLSSPFLDDDRRLRRLTVAAIGVDRRNIPLTFKFTVDHEQALQRHSGLDPSSAVSRMAAEIREELEYYGNVVQGSVESERPLGELLEARP
;
A
#
# COMPACT_ATOMS: atom_id res chain seq x y z
N MET A 1 23.41 -24.18 -15.21
CA MET A 1 22.90 -22.81 -14.98
C MET A 1 22.06 -22.89 -13.73
N THR A 2 22.52 -22.32 -12.61
CA THR A 2 21.75 -22.31 -11.36
C THR A 2 20.60 -21.33 -11.53
N GLU A 3 19.38 -21.85 -11.64
CA GLU A 3 18.17 -21.05 -11.56
C GLU A 3 18.13 -20.41 -10.17
N SER A 4 18.53 -19.14 -10.08
CA SER A 4 18.35 -18.34 -8.88
C SER A 4 16.85 -18.05 -8.79
N SER A 5 16.09 -18.91 -8.12
CA SER A 5 14.71 -18.59 -7.81
C SER A 5 14.71 -17.32 -6.95
N PRO A 6 13.95 -16.27 -7.33
CA PRO A 6 13.88 -15.06 -6.54
C PRO A 6 13.32 -15.41 -5.16
N VAL A 7 14.12 -15.17 -4.12
CA VAL A 7 13.69 -15.33 -2.74
C VAL A 7 12.60 -14.30 -2.49
N TYR A 8 11.37 -14.78 -2.32
CA TYR A 8 10.25 -13.92 -1.99
C TYR A 8 10.40 -13.43 -0.55
N VAL A 9 10.55 -12.12 -0.37
CA VAL A 9 10.56 -11.48 0.94
C VAL A 9 9.20 -10.81 1.14
N PRO A 10 8.42 -11.22 2.15
CA PRO A 10 7.10 -10.64 2.39
C PRO A 10 7.23 -9.16 2.79
N PRO A 11 6.27 -8.30 2.38
CA PRO A 11 6.25 -6.91 2.79
C PRO A 11 6.12 -6.76 4.31
N VAL A 12 6.82 -5.79 4.87
CA VAL A 12 6.69 -5.41 6.28
C VAL A 12 5.51 -4.45 6.43
N GLN A 13 4.49 -4.86 7.18
CA GLN A 13 3.36 -3.99 7.50
C GLN A 13 3.73 -3.02 8.61
N LEU A 14 3.53 -1.73 8.36
CA LEU A 14 3.66 -0.66 9.35
C LEU A 14 2.26 -0.22 9.80
N GLU A 15 2.15 0.12 11.08
CA GLU A 15 0.89 0.56 11.71
C GLU A 15 0.77 2.09 11.72
N SER A 16 1.89 2.80 11.56
CA SER A 16 1.94 4.25 11.61
C SER A 16 2.41 4.86 10.30
N PHE A 17 1.65 5.84 9.81
CA PHE A 17 2.09 6.66 8.67
C PHE A 17 3.40 7.41 8.97
N THR A 18 3.65 7.77 10.23
CA THR A 18 4.89 8.45 10.63
C THR A 18 6.11 7.54 10.45
N GLU A 19 5.98 6.25 10.72
CA GLU A 19 7.03 5.27 10.46
C GLU A 19 7.19 5.01 8.97
N PHE A 20 6.07 4.91 8.25
CA PHE A 20 6.08 4.76 6.80
C PHE A 20 6.82 5.91 6.11
N LYS A 21 6.60 7.15 6.53
CA LYS A 21 7.31 8.32 6.00
C LYS A 21 8.82 8.24 6.15
N LYS A 22 9.32 7.65 7.25
CA LYS A 22 10.76 7.49 7.46
C LYS A 22 11.37 6.54 6.45
N VAL A 23 10.69 5.44 6.13
CA VAL A 23 11.18 4.45 5.14
C VAL A 23 10.92 4.86 3.70
N ALA A 24 9.84 5.62 3.44
CA ALA A 24 9.49 6.09 2.10
C ALA A 24 10.57 6.98 1.47
N ARG A 25 11.32 7.72 2.29
CA ARG A 25 12.46 8.54 1.85
C ARG A 25 13.63 7.73 1.30
N ASP A 26 13.79 6.51 1.80
CA ASP A 26 14.86 5.58 1.39
C ASP A 26 14.37 4.64 0.27
N ALA A 27 13.12 4.77 -0.16
CA ALA A 27 12.53 3.88 -1.16
C ALA A 27 12.97 4.26 -2.57
N ALA A 28 13.18 3.25 -3.42
CA ALA A 28 13.38 3.48 -4.84
C ALA A 28 12.10 4.02 -5.51
N VAL A 29 10.93 3.54 -5.06
CA VAL A 29 9.62 4.00 -5.51
C VAL A 29 8.58 3.82 -4.40
N VAL A 30 7.64 4.75 -4.33
CA VAL A 30 6.46 4.64 -3.49
C VAL A 30 5.24 4.41 -4.37
N VAL A 31 4.56 3.28 -4.19
CA VAL A 31 3.33 2.93 -4.91
C VAL A 31 2.13 3.31 -4.08
N PHE A 32 1.22 4.08 -4.68
CA PHE A 32 -0.04 4.53 -4.10
C PHE A 32 -1.19 3.73 -4.72
N SER A 33 -1.81 2.86 -3.93
CA SER A 33 -2.80 1.86 -4.36
C SER A 33 -4.16 2.10 -3.70
N PRO A 34 -5.05 2.89 -4.31
CA PRO A 34 -6.42 3.06 -3.83
C PRO A 34 -7.27 1.83 -4.17
N GLU A 35 -8.02 1.32 -3.20
CA GLU A 35 -9.01 0.24 -3.35
C GLU A 35 -10.42 0.84 -3.22
N TYR A 36 -11.22 0.68 -4.27
CA TYR A 36 -12.59 1.19 -4.32
C TYR A 36 -13.60 0.06 -4.11
N LEU A 37 -14.74 0.37 -3.48
CA LEU A 37 -15.87 -0.53 -3.44
C LEU A 37 -16.42 -0.71 -4.87
N SER A 38 -16.60 -1.96 -5.28
CA SER A 38 -17.37 -2.27 -6.50
C SER A 38 -18.85 -2.33 -6.14
N SER A 39 -19.59 -1.30 -6.53
CA SER A 39 -21.06 -1.32 -6.46
C SER A 39 -21.60 -1.95 -7.75
N PRO A 40 -22.61 -2.85 -7.66
CA PRO A 40 -23.28 -3.38 -8.84
C PRO A 40 -24.22 -2.35 -9.50
N PHE A 41 -24.42 -1.18 -8.88
CA PHE A 41 -25.27 -0.12 -9.39
C PHE A 41 -24.46 0.93 -10.16
N LEU A 42 -24.92 1.27 -11.36
CA LEU A 42 -24.23 2.17 -12.30
C LEU A 42 -24.09 3.62 -11.80
N ASP A 43 -24.96 4.04 -10.88
CA ASP A 43 -25.03 5.42 -10.37
C ASP A 43 -24.30 5.62 -9.03
N ASP A 44 -23.62 4.58 -8.52
CA ASP A 44 -22.89 4.70 -7.25
C ASP A 44 -21.50 5.27 -7.52
N ASP A 45 -21.23 6.45 -6.94
CA ASP A 45 -19.91 7.07 -7.01
C ASP A 45 -18.83 6.07 -6.51
N ARG A 46 -17.65 6.12 -7.12
CA ARG A 46 -16.51 5.26 -6.72
C ARG A 46 -16.10 5.58 -5.28
N ARG A 47 -16.64 4.84 -4.32
CA ARG A 47 -16.32 4.99 -2.91
C ARG A 47 -14.98 4.34 -2.59
N LEU A 48 -14.02 5.16 -2.19
CA LEU A 48 -12.74 4.67 -1.70
C LEU A 48 -12.97 3.88 -0.40
N ARG A 49 -12.52 2.63 -0.40
CA ARG A 49 -12.61 1.69 0.73
C ARG A 49 -11.37 1.76 1.60
N ARG A 50 -10.23 1.74 0.93
CA ARG A 50 -8.93 1.56 1.56
C ARG A 50 -7.87 2.20 0.69
N LEU A 51 -6.83 2.71 1.33
CA LEU A 51 -5.60 3.10 0.65
C LEU A 51 -4.47 2.23 1.18
N THR A 52 -3.70 1.62 0.28
CA THR A 52 -2.41 1.02 0.62
C THR A 52 -1.31 1.80 -0.06
N VAL A 53 -0.29 2.20 0.71
CA VAL A 53 0.96 2.74 0.18
C VAL A 53 2.08 1.75 0.42
N ALA A 54 2.94 1.56 -0.58
CA ALA A 54 4.05 0.62 -0.52
C ALA A 54 5.36 1.31 -0.90
N ALA A 55 6.33 1.31 0.02
CA ALA A 55 7.70 1.75 -0.23
C ALA A 55 8.52 0.54 -0.68
N ILE A 56 8.95 0.54 -1.95
CA ILE A 56 9.65 -0.59 -2.59
C ILE A 56 11.14 -0.28 -2.72
N GLY A 57 11.96 -1.31 -2.52
CA GLY A 57 13.40 -1.22 -2.74
C GLY A 57 14.12 -0.45 -1.63
N VAL A 58 13.56 -0.44 -0.42
CA VAL A 58 14.20 0.16 0.74
C VAL A 58 15.36 -0.75 1.16
N ASP A 59 16.59 -0.29 0.98
CA ASP A 59 17.76 -1.09 1.33
C ASP A 59 17.95 -1.16 2.85
N ARG A 60 18.00 -2.40 3.36
CA ARG A 60 18.35 -2.72 4.74
C ARG A 60 19.36 -3.85 4.74
N ARG A 61 20.63 -3.51 4.95
CA ARG A 61 21.76 -4.46 5.02
C ARG A 61 21.94 -5.25 3.71
N ASN A 62 21.90 -4.57 2.56
CA ASN A 62 21.99 -5.14 1.20
C ASN A 62 20.83 -6.08 0.84
N ILE A 63 19.67 -5.89 1.47
CA ILE A 63 18.44 -6.62 1.16
C ILE A 63 17.38 -5.57 0.81
N PRO A 64 16.85 -5.56 -0.44
CA PRO A 64 15.78 -4.67 -0.81
C PRO A 64 14.47 -5.16 -0.18
N LEU A 65 13.91 -4.36 0.72
CA LEU A 65 12.65 -4.66 1.39
C LEU A 65 11.50 -3.83 0.83
N THR A 66 10.29 -4.36 1.00
CA THR A 66 9.04 -3.62 0.75
C THR A 66 8.37 -3.35 2.09
N PHE A 67 7.98 -2.10 2.33
CA PHE A 67 7.20 -1.69 3.50
C PHE A 67 5.82 -1.24 3.05
N LYS A 68 4.77 -1.59 3.79
CA LYS A 68 3.39 -1.22 3.50
C LYS A 68 2.78 -0.44 4.66
N PHE A 69 1.93 0.51 4.33
CA PHE A 69 1.03 1.15 5.28
C PHE A 69 -0.36 1.20 4.65
N THR A 70 -1.38 0.89 5.44
CA THR A 70 -2.75 0.76 4.96
C THR A 70 -3.66 1.60 5.83
N VAL A 71 -4.50 2.41 5.18
CA VAL A 71 -5.57 3.18 5.80
C VAL A 71 -6.90 2.57 5.42
N ASP A 72 -7.70 2.28 6.43
CA ASP A 72 -9.10 1.87 6.29
C ASP A 72 -10.05 2.92 6.89
N HIS A 73 -11.35 2.58 6.86
CA HIS A 73 -12.43 3.43 7.34
C HIS A 73 -12.27 3.77 8.83
N GLU A 74 -11.87 2.82 9.66
CA GLU A 74 -11.76 3.03 11.11
C GLU A 74 -10.66 4.02 11.43
N GLN A 75 -9.47 3.82 10.84
CA GLN A 75 -8.35 4.75 11.02
C GLN A 75 -8.66 6.14 10.48
N ALA A 76 -9.33 6.23 9.32
CA ALA A 76 -9.67 7.52 8.73
C ALA A 76 -10.69 8.29 9.57
N LEU A 77 -11.69 7.62 10.13
CA LEU A 77 -12.73 8.23 10.97
C LEU A 77 -12.19 8.73 12.32
N GLN A 78 -11.16 8.09 12.87
CA GLN A 78 -10.50 8.59 14.09
C GLN A 78 -9.86 9.96 13.86
N ARG A 79 -9.35 10.23 12.65
CA ARG A 79 -8.66 11.48 12.29
C ARG A 79 -9.61 12.53 11.72
N HIS A 80 -10.61 12.12 10.97
CA HIS A 80 -11.60 12.99 10.32
C HIS A 80 -13.01 12.66 10.83
N SER A 81 -13.21 12.82 12.13
CA SER A 81 -14.52 12.62 12.75
C SER A 81 -15.54 13.61 12.15
N GLY A 82 -16.69 13.09 11.72
CA GLY A 82 -17.75 13.88 11.09
C GLY A 82 -17.85 13.76 9.56
N LEU A 83 -16.92 13.06 8.91
CA LEU A 83 -17.08 12.65 7.51
C LEU A 83 -17.73 11.26 7.43
N ASP A 84 -18.36 10.96 6.29
CA ASP A 84 -18.69 9.56 5.99
C ASP A 84 -17.40 8.75 5.77
N PRO A 85 -17.43 7.41 5.95
CA PRO A 85 -16.23 6.59 5.91
C PRO A 85 -15.41 6.73 4.62
N SER A 86 -16.07 6.87 3.47
CA SER A 86 -15.38 6.96 2.18
C SER A 86 -14.75 8.33 1.98
N SER A 87 -15.44 9.39 2.35
CA SER A 87 -14.87 10.75 2.35
C SER A 87 -13.71 10.88 3.34
N ALA A 88 -13.79 10.23 4.51
CA ALA A 88 -12.70 10.21 5.48
C ALA A 88 -11.43 9.58 4.89
N VAL A 89 -11.55 8.41 4.23
CA VAL A 89 -10.40 7.77 3.57
C VAL A 89 -9.90 8.61 2.41
N SER A 90 -10.80 9.19 1.61
CA SER A 90 -10.42 10.04 0.48
C SER A 90 -9.65 11.27 0.93
N ARG A 91 -10.06 11.87 2.05
CA ARG A 91 -9.36 13.00 2.67
C ARG A 91 -7.98 12.59 3.17
N MET A 92 -7.89 11.51 3.94
CA MET A 92 -6.62 11.00 4.46
C MET A 92 -5.69 10.55 3.33
N ALA A 93 -6.23 9.99 2.24
CA ALA A 93 -5.50 9.60 1.06
C ALA A 93 -4.90 10.80 0.32
N ALA A 94 -5.64 11.90 0.22
CA ALA A 94 -5.13 13.14 -0.36
C ALA A 94 -3.99 13.73 0.49
N GLU A 95 -4.14 13.75 1.83
CA GLU A 95 -3.09 14.19 2.76
C GLU A 95 -1.82 13.33 2.63
N ILE A 96 -1.97 12.00 2.62
CA ILE A 96 -0.85 11.07 2.46
C ILE A 96 -0.16 11.28 1.12
N ARG A 97 -0.93 11.45 0.04
CA ARG A 97 -0.39 11.66 -1.30
C ARG A 97 0.43 12.94 -1.36
N GLU A 98 -0.13 14.06 -0.90
CA GLU A 98 0.55 15.36 -0.87
C GLU A 98 1.86 15.27 -0.06
N GLU A 99 1.82 14.64 1.11
CA GLU A 99 3.02 14.45 1.93
C GLU A 99 4.07 13.57 1.22
N LEU A 100 3.67 12.50 0.53
CA LEU A 100 4.61 11.60 -0.14
C LEU A 100 5.20 12.20 -1.43
N GLU A 101 4.40 12.93 -2.20
CA GLU A 101 4.85 13.64 -3.41
C GLU A 101 5.91 14.69 -3.09
N TYR A 102 5.91 15.24 -1.87
CA TYR A 102 6.99 16.11 -1.39
C TYR A 102 8.33 15.38 -1.21
N TYR A 103 8.34 14.08 -0.88
CA TYR A 103 9.56 13.34 -0.53
C TYR A 103 10.16 12.49 -1.66
N GLY A 104 9.46 12.24 -2.76
CA GLY A 104 10.03 11.45 -3.85
C GLY A 104 9.05 10.98 -4.92
N ASN A 105 9.46 9.91 -5.62
CA ASN A 105 8.72 9.35 -6.75
C ASN A 105 7.53 8.51 -6.27
N VAL A 106 6.36 9.15 -6.24
CA VAL A 106 5.07 8.48 -6.00
C VAL A 106 4.45 8.09 -7.33
N VAL A 107 4.09 6.82 -7.48
CA VAL A 107 3.38 6.32 -8.66
C VAL A 107 2.05 5.72 -8.22
N GLN A 108 1.00 5.96 -9.00
CA GLN A 108 -0.28 5.31 -8.78
C GLN A 108 -0.27 3.93 -9.45
N GLY A 109 -0.60 2.89 -8.69
CA GLY A 109 -0.59 1.52 -9.19
C GLY A 109 -0.85 0.50 -8.08
N SER A 110 -0.76 -0.78 -8.43
CA SER A 110 -0.90 -1.89 -7.48
C SER A 110 0.39 -2.71 -7.43
N VAL A 111 0.73 -3.22 -6.25
CA VAL A 111 1.85 -4.15 -6.07
C VAL A 111 1.27 -5.52 -5.77
N GLU A 112 1.39 -6.45 -6.71
CA GLU A 112 1.10 -7.86 -6.47
C GLU A 112 2.16 -8.40 -5.51
N SER A 113 1.75 -8.63 -4.27
CA SER A 113 2.64 -9.09 -3.20
C SER A 113 2.25 -10.45 -2.67
N GLU A 114 1.47 -11.22 -3.41
CA GLU A 114 1.15 -12.59 -3.03
C GLU A 114 1.72 -13.49 -4.11
N ARG A 115 2.35 -14.60 -3.71
CA ARG A 115 2.55 -15.69 -4.67
C ARG A 115 1.16 -16.13 -5.11
N PRO A 116 0.91 -16.32 -6.42
CA PRO A 116 -0.34 -16.92 -6.88
C PRO A 116 -0.61 -18.17 -6.06
N LEU A 117 -1.84 -18.33 -5.56
CA LEU A 117 -2.22 -19.48 -4.73
C LEU A 117 -1.81 -20.82 -5.39
N GLY A 118 -1.80 -20.88 -6.73
CA GLY A 118 -1.30 -22.01 -7.51
C GLY A 118 0.14 -22.41 -7.17
N GLU A 119 1.06 -21.44 -7.02
CA GLU A 119 2.47 -21.71 -6.67
C GLU A 119 2.64 -22.17 -5.21
N LEU A 120 1.76 -21.75 -4.31
CA LEU A 120 1.74 -22.19 -2.91
C LEU A 120 1.20 -23.62 -2.76
N LEU A 121 0.35 -24.05 -3.69
CA LEU A 121 -0.21 -25.40 -3.71
C LEU A 121 0.75 -26.42 -4.35
N GLU A 122 1.52 -26.03 -5.36
CA GLU A 122 2.59 -26.87 -5.94
C GLU A 122 3.76 -27.12 -4.99
N ALA A 123 3.96 -26.25 -4.00
CA ALA A 123 5.04 -26.36 -3.01
C ALA A 123 4.73 -27.31 -1.83
N ARG A 124 3.59 -28.00 -1.82
CA ARG A 124 3.28 -29.05 -0.82
C ARG A 124 3.59 -30.44 -1.41
N PRO A 125 4.40 -31.28 -0.73
CA PRO A 125 4.63 -32.66 -1.15
C PRO A 125 3.39 -33.54 -1.01
#